data_AF-A0A974YPS8-F1
#
_entry.id   AF-A0A974YPS8-F1
#
_cell.length_a   1.000
_cell.length_b   1.000
_cell.length_c   1.000
_cell.angle_alpha   90.00
_cell.angle_beta   90.00
_cell.angle_gamma   90.00
#
_symmetry.space_group_name_H-M   'P 1'
#
loop_
_entity.id
_entity.type
_entity.pdbx_description
1 polymer ?
#
loop_
_entity_poly.entity_id
_entity_poly.type
_entity_poly.pdbx_seq_one_letter_code
_entity_poly.pdbx_strand_id
1 'polypeptide(L)' 'MSNDMGIEHWACEKAQEIVLREGFNLIRSAREHNNVEIRQHSLMLARAIAATLVEASVSRDGSADDGVLEVSASTRQ' A
#
# COMPACT_ATOMS: atom_id res chain seq x y z
N MET A 1 2.25 -3.98 -21.33
CA MET A 1 2.60 -2.71 -20.65
C MET A 1 1.47 -2.34 -19.69
N SER A 2 1.30 -2.99 -18.52
CA SER A 2 0.15 -2.65 -17.65
C SER A 2 0.25 -2.94 -16.14
N ASN A 3 1.16 -3.79 -15.65
CA ASN A 3 1.19 -4.08 -14.19
C ASN A 3 1.73 -2.92 -13.34
N ASP A 4 2.76 -2.22 -13.82
CA ASP A 4 3.38 -1.12 -13.07
C ASP A 4 2.42 0.06 -12.80
N MET A 5 1.56 0.41 -13.78
CA MET A 5 0.56 1.48 -13.62
C MET A 5 -0.55 1.11 -12.61
N GLY A 6 -0.92 -0.17 -12.53
CA GLY A 6 -1.92 -0.64 -11.57
C GLY A 6 -1.40 -0.60 -10.13
N ILE A 7 -0.15 -1.01 -9.91
CA ILE A 7 0.51 -0.99 -8.60
C ILE A 7 0.74 0.44 -8.13
N GLU A 8 1.18 1.35 -9.02
CA GLU A 8 1.37 2.76 -8.68
C GLU A 8 0.05 3.42 -8.28
N HIS A 9 -1.03 3.18 -9.04
CA HIS A 9 -2.34 3.72 -8.73
C HIS A 9 -2.86 3.22 -7.37
N TRP A 10 -2.77 1.90 -7.12
CA TRP A 10 -3.15 1.30 -5.84
C TRP A 10 -2.33 1.86 -4.67
N ALA A 11 -1.01 2.00 -4.84
CA ALA A 11 -0.12 2.52 -3.81
C ALA A 11 -0.47 3.98 -3.48
N CYS A 12 -0.83 4.78 -4.49
CA CYS A 12 -1.30 6.15 -4.31
C CYS A 12 -2.63 6.21 -3.54
N GLU A 13 -3.61 5.37 -3.87
CA GLU A 13 -4.89 5.31 -3.13
C GLU A 13 -4.65 4.92 -1.67
N LYS A 14 -3.82 3.90 -1.41
CA LYS A 14 -3.44 3.48 -0.07
C LYS A 14 -2.74 4.59 0.72
N ALA A 15 -1.82 5.31 0.09
CA ALA A 15 -1.14 6.43 0.72
C ALA A 15 -2.14 7.55 1.11
N GLN A 16 -3.14 7.84 0.28
CA GLN A 16 -4.18 8.82 0.58
C GLN A 16 -5.02 8.41 1.79
N GLU A 17 -5.46 7.14 1.87
CA GLU A 17 -6.18 6.61 3.04
C GLU A 17 -5.36 6.76 4.33
N ILE A 18 -4.08 6.43 4.26
CA ILE A 18 -3.13 6.53 5.38
C ILE A 18 -2.97 7.99 5.83
N VAL A 19 -2.81 8.92 4.88
CA VAL A 19 -2.66 10.35 5.18
C VAL A 19 -3.95 10.93 5.78
N LEU A 20 -5.12 10.53 5.29
CA LEU A 20 -6.39 10.98 5.87
C LEU A 20 -6.55 10.50 7.32
N ARG A 21 -6.20 9.24 7.60
CA ARG A 21 -6.32 8.65 8.94
C ARG A 21 -5.29 9.21 9.92
N GLU A 22 -4.00 9.14 9.58
CA GLU A 22 -2.91 9.51 10.49
C GLU A 22 -2.59 11.01 10.45
N GLY A 23 -2.75 11.64 9.29
CA GLY A 23 -2.54 13.08 9.12
C GLY A 23 -3.57 13.92 9.87
N PHE A 24 -4.82 13.46 9.96
CA PHE A 24 -5.83 14.12 10.80
C PHE A 24 -5.42 14.15 12.28
N ASN A 25 -4.97 13.00 12.81
CA ASN A 25 -4.50 12.90 14.18
C ASN A 25 -3.27 13.79 14.42
N LEU A 26 -2.34 13.84 13.45
CA LEU A 26 -1.18 14.71 13.52
C LEU A 26 -1.56 16.20 13.60
N ILE A 27 -2.50 16.64 12.75
CA ILE A 27 -3.03 18.02 12.77
C ILE A 27 -3.69 18.33 14.11
N ARG A 28 -4.46 17.38 14.64
CA ARG A 28 -5.11 17.53 15.95
C ARG A 28 -4.08 17.70 17.06
N SER A 29 -3.10 16.81 17.16
CA SER A 29 -2.06 16.88 18.20
C SER A 29 -1.19 18.13 18.08
N ALA A 30 -0.97 18.64 16.86
CA ALA A 30 -0.29 19.91 16.64
C ALA A 30 -1.09 21.10 17.20
N ARG A 31 -2.42 21.13 17.02
CA ARG A 31 -3.29 22.17 17.58
C ARG A 31 -3.32 22.14 19.11
N GLU A 32 -3.26 20.94 19.68
CA GLU A 32 -3.21 20.72 21.13
C GLU A 32 -1.79 20.95 21.70
N HIS A 33 -0.78 21.28 20.86
CA HIS A 33 0.62 21.43 21.25
C HIS A 33 1.20 20.21 21.98
N ASN A 34 0.67 19.01 21.69
CA ASN A 34 1.06 17.77 22.33
C ASN A 34 2.24 17.12 21.59
N ASN A 35 3.46 17.48 21.97
CA ASN A 35 4.69 16.99 21.32
C ASN A 35 4.85 15.45 21.36
N VAL A 36 4.32 14.79 22.40
CA VAL A 36 4.39 13.32 22.51
C VAL A 36 3.52 12.68 21.44
N GLU A 37 2.28 13.15 21.29
CA GLU A 37 1.37 12.66 20.27
C GLU A 37 1.81 13.03 18.85
N ILE A 38 2.34 14.24 18.65
CA ILE A 38 2.91 14.65 17.35
C ILE A 38 3.98 13.64 16.92
N ARG A 39 4.91 13.30 17.82
CA ARG A 39 5.96 12.31 17.54
C ARG A 39 5.35 10.94 17.24
N GLN A 40 4.37 10.50 18.03
CA GLN A 40 3.74 9.20 17.87
C GLN A 40 3.00 9.09 16.53
N HIS A 41 2.15 10.06 16.19
CA HIS A 41 1.38 10.05 14.95
C HIS A 41 2.27 10.24 13.72
N SER A 42 3.34 11.04 13.81
CA SER A 42 4.33 11.15 12.73
C SER A 42 5.02 9.81 12.46
N LEU A 43 5.39 9.08 13.51
CA LEU A 43 6.02 7.77 13.39
C LEU A 43 5.05 6.73 12.81
N MET A 44 3.78 6.74 13.24
CA MET A 44 2.75 5.86 12.69
C MET A 44 2.50 6.12 11.20
N LEU A 45 2.37 7.38 10.81
CA LEU A 45 2.21 7.78 9.41
C LEU A 45 3.39 7.29 8.56
N ALA A 46 4.63 7.55 9.00
CA ALA A 46 5.82 7.12 8.28
C ALA A 46 5.90 5.59 8.13
N ARG A 47 5.57 4.84 9.19
CA ARG A 47 5.56 3.37 9.16
C ARG A 47 4.50 2.82 8.21
N ALA A 48 3.30 3.40 8.21
CA ALA A 48 2.23 2.97 7.32
C ALA A 48 2.61 3.18 5.85
N ILE A 49 3.19 4.35 5.52
CA ILE A 49 3.69 4.63 4.16
C ILE A 49 4.80 3.64 3.78
N ALA A 50 5.77 3.40 4.66
CA ALA A 50 6.85 2.46 4.40
C ALA A 50 6.35 1.03 4.16
N ALA A 51 5.35 0.58 4.93
CA ALA A 51 4.73 -0.73 4.74
C ALA A 51 4.06 -0.86 3.36
N THR A 52 3.30 0.16 2.93
CA THR A 52 2.68 0.19 1.59
C THR A 52 3.72 0.15 0.48
N LEU A 53 4.85 0.85 0.62
CA LEU A 53 5.94 0.80 -0.36
C LEU A 53 6.57 -0.59 -0.46
N VAL A 54 6.77 -1.27 0.66
CA VAL A 54 7.29 -2.64 0.68
C VAL A 54 6.31 -3.60 0.01
N GLU A 55 5.03 -3.50 0.32
CA GLU A 55 3.97 -4.32 -0.32
C GLU A 55 3.91 -4.11 -1.84
N ALA A 56 4.01 -2.85 -2.28
CA ALA A 56 4.09 -2.52 -3.70
C ALA A 56 5.34 -3.14 -4.36
N SER A 57 6.50 -3.11 -3.69
CA SER A 57 7.73 -3.68 -4.25
C SER A 57 7.67 -5.20 -4.41
N VAL A 58 7.07 -5.93 -3.46
CA VAL A 58 6.91 -7.39 -3.55
C VAL A 58 5.93 -7.77 -4.67
N SER A 59 4.85 -7.00 -4.82
CA SER A 59 3.86 -7.20 -5.88
C SER A 59 4.44 -6.97 -7.28
N ARG A 60 5.48 -6.13 -7.38
CA ARG A 60 6.17 -5.83 -8.62
C ARG A 60 7.15 -6.94 -9.03
N ASP A 61 7.82 -7.56 -8.07
CA ASP A 61 8.78 -8.65 -8.32
C ASP A 61 8.10 -10.04 -8.45
N GLY A 62 6.86 -10.19 -7.98
CA GLY A 62 6.09 -11.45 -8.05
C GLY A 62 5.45 -11.79 -9.41
N SER A 63 5.62 -10.97 -10.45
CA SER A 63 4.99 -11.15 -11.77
C SER A 63 5.72 -12.13 -12.71
N ALA A 64 6.67 -12.93 -12.22
CA ALA A 64 7.45 -13.88 -13.03
C ALA A 64 7.05 -15.36 -12.85
N ASP A 65 5.90 -15.66 -12.23
CA ASP A 65 5.37 -17.03 -12.16
C ASP A 65 3.83 -17.03 -12.20
N ASP A 66 3.27 -16.76 -13.38
CA ASP A 66 1.94 -17.29 -13.74
C ASP A 66 2.14 -18.22 -14.94
N GLY A 67 2.84 -19.32 -14.67
CA GLY A 67 3.17 -20.37 -15.60
C GLY A 67 2.76 -21.72 -15.04
N VAL A 68 1.49 -21.90 -14.61
CA VAL A 68 0.99 -23.22 -14.21
C VAL A 68 -0.45 -23.47 -14.69
N LEU A 69 -0.49 -24.26 -15.77
CA LEU A 69 -1.53 -25.22 -16.19
C LEU A 69 -2.73 -24.71 -17.01
N GLU A 70 -2.48 -24.64 -18.31
CA GLU A 70 -3.44 -25.02 -19.34
C GLU A 70 -3.99 -26.44 -19.05
N VAL A 71 -5.19 -26.54 -18.46
CA VAL A 71 -5.99 -27.77 -18.54
C VAL A 71 -6.76 -27.72 -19.85
N SER A 72 -6.12 -28.29 -20.87
CA SER A 72 -6.80 -28.86 -22.02
C SER A 72 -7.74 -29.97 -21.54
N ALA A 73 -9.01 -29.65 -21.27
CA ALA A 73 -10.08 -30.64 -21.17
C ALA A 73 -10.79 -30.79 -22.52
N SER A 74 -10.04 -31.35 -23.48
CA SER A 74 -10.63 -32.07 -24.60
C SER A 74 -10.96 -33.49 -24.12
N THR A 75 -12.22 -33.79 -23.79
CA THR A 75 -12.75 -35.16 -23.80
C THR A 75 -14.28 -35.12 -23.91
N ARG A 76 -14.72 -35.30 -25.17
CA ARG A 76 -15.84 -36.15 -25.61
C ARG A 76 -16.96 -36.43 -24.59
N GLN A 77 -18.15 -35.89 -24.84
CA GLN A 77 -19.30 -36.67 -25.33
C GLN A 77 -20.36 -35.76 -25.95
#